data_AF-A0A6L3EV77-F1
#
_entry.id   AF-A0A6L3EV77-F1
#
_cell.length_a   1.000
_cell.length_b   1.000
_cell.length_c   1.000
_cell.angle_alpha   90.00
_cell.angle_beta   90.00
_cell.angle_gamma   90.00
#
_symmetry.space_group_name_H-M   'P 1'
#
loop_
_entity.id
_entity.type
_entity.pdbx_description
1 polymer ?
#
loop_
_entity_poly.entity_id
_entity_poly.type
_entity_poly.pdbx_seq_one_letter_code
_entity_poly.pdbx_strand_id
1 'polypeptide(L)'
;MIEWRIVLSALAGGLALTCWLESRHRLMQSQVFTARLLQGTAVFTSLLSVGLFLVANRHPVWQQSTPLNIDVETAVVTSPTSIPPTLAPPSVFILATPAQPPANKPTNTTTQHAFLHIPELDISQPIVNLPLENGRWDVSQLGERIGHLTSTGNHPGGTLAPVFAGHMTFPTSTTLETGAFANLQYATYETEVHYETNGNLFVYKVTEISRVAPSEVEKLYLE
;
A
#
# COMPACT_ATOMS: atom_id res chain seq x y z
N MET A 1 20.76 -12.72 -3.51
CA MET A 1 19.38 -12.73 -2.97
C MET A 1 19.30 -13.87 -1.98
N ILE A 2 19.11 -13.58 -0.69
CA ILE A 2 19.07 -14.61 0.36
C ILE A 2 17.71 -15.30 0.26
N GLU A 3 17.73 -16.61 0.02
CA GLU A 3 16.55 -17.48 0.00
C GLU A 3 15.82 -17.37 1.35
N TRP A 4 14.72 -16.60 1.37
CA TRP A 4 13.94 -16.32 2.58
C TRP A 4 13.43 -17.61 3.28
N ARG A 5 13.32 -18.69 2.52
CA ARG A 5 12.99 -20.05 3.01
C ARG A 5 14.01 -20.59 4.01
N ILE A 6 15.30 -20.23 3.86
CA ILE A 6 16.37 -20.61 4.78
C ILE A 6 16.27 -19.80 6.08
N VAL A 7 15.85 -18.53 5.99
CA VAL A 7 15.68 -17.66 7.15
C VAL A 7 14.50 -18.14 8.01
N LEU A 8 13.38 -18.50 7.39
CA LEU A 8 12.22 -19.05 8.10
C LEU A 8 12.52 -20.38 8.81
N SER A 9 13.24 -21.29 8.16
CA SER A 9 13.53 -22.60 8.75
C SER A 9 14.46 -22.49 9.94
N ALA A 10 15.45 -21.59 9.89
CA ALA A 10 16.32 -21.28 11.02
C ALA A 10 15.53 -20.67 12.20
N LEU A 11 14.57 -19.78 11.92
CA LEU A 11 13.78 -19.10 12.94
C LEU A 11 12.79 -20.07 13.64
N ALA A 12 12.14 -20.96 12.89
CA ALA A 12 11.29 -22.01 13.43
C ALA A 12 12.09 -23.00 14.31
N GLY A 13 13.30 -23.38 13.88
CA GLY A 13 14.19 -24.24 14.67
C GLY A 13 14.62 -23.61 16.00
N GLY A 14 14.91 -22.31 16.00
CA GLY A 14 15.28 -21.56 17.23
C GLY A 14 14.15 -21.49 18.26
N LEU A 15 12.91 -21.27 17.82
CA LEU A 15 11.73 -21.25 18.71
C LEU A 15 11.43 -22.62 19.31
N ALA A 16 11.60 -23.70 18.54
CA ALA A 16 11.43 -25.05 19.05
C ALA A 16 12.49 -25.40 20.12
N LEU A 17 13.75 -25.00 19.89
CA LEU A 17 14.86 -25.28 20.82
C LEU A 17 14.72 -24.51 22.14
N THR A 18 14.27 -23.25 22.08
CA THR A 18 14.03 -22.43 23.28
C THR A 18 12.87 -22.96 24.11
N CYS A 19 11.76 -23.37 23.48
CA CYS A 19 10.66 -24.02 24.19
C CYS A 19 11.09 -25.36 24.83
N TRP A 20 11.95 -26.13 24.15
CA TRP A 20 12.46 -27.40 24.68
C TRP A 20 13.41 -27.19 25.88
N LEU A 21 14.31 -26.22 25.80
CA LEU A 21 15.23 -25.88 26.89
C LEU A 21 14.49 -25.37 28.13
N GLU A 22 13.46 -24.53 27.94
CA GLU A 22 12.64 -23.99 29.02
C GLU A 22 11.82 -25.10 29.72
N SER A 23 11.26 -26.02 28.94
CA SER A 23 10.57 -27.20 29.48
C SER A 23 11.52 -28.11 30.28
N ARG A 24 12.73 -28.34 29.76
CA ARG A 24 13.77 -29.13 30.43
C ARG A 24 14.27 -28.48 31.72
N HIS A 25 14.36 -27.15 31.76
CA HIS A 25 14.75 -26.41 32.95
C HIS A 25 13.70 -26.55 34.08
N ARG A 26 12.41 -26.47 33.75
CA ARG A 26 11.32 -26.68 34.73
C ARG A 26 11.28 -28.11 35.28
N LEU A 27 11.61 -29.09 34.45
CA LEU A 27 11.72 -30.51 34.86
C LEU A 27 12.86 -30.77 35.86
N MET A 28 13.93 -29.98 35.85
CA MET A 28 15.04 -30.10 36.81
C MET A 28 14.72 -29.49 38.18
N GLN A 29 13.76 -28.57 38.28
CA GLN A 29 13.36 -27.93 39.54
C GLN A 29 12.29 -28.70 40.32
N SER A 30 11.58 -29.64 39.69
CA SER A 30 10.55 -30.45 40.36
C SER A 30 11.09 -31.84 40.76
N GLN A 31 11.64 -31.96 41.97
CA GLN A 31 11.84 -33.24 42.65
C GLN A 31 10.50 -33.76 43.21
N VAL A 32 9.50 -34.02 42.36
CA VAL A 32 8.29 -34.78 42.73
C VAL A 32 7.79 -35.63 41.57
N PHE A 33 7.44 -36.87 41.91
CA PHE A 33 7.34 -38.08 41.12
C PHE A 33 6.08 -38.20 40.24
N THR A 34 5.84 -37.29 39.28
CA THR A 34 4.69 -37.42 38.34
C THR A 34 5.04 -37.12 36.88
N ALA A 35 6.23 -37.52 36.42
CA ALA A 35 6.72 -37.22 35.07
C ALA A 35 6.75 -38.43 34.12
N ARG A 36 5.63 -39.17 33.98
CA ARG A 36 5.52 -40.25 32.97
C ARG A 36 4.34 -40.18 32.00
N LEU A 37 3.47 -39.17 32.06
CA LEU A 37 2.34 -39.07 31.12
C LEU A 37 2.44 -37.99 30.04
N LEU A 38 3.43 -37.08 30.06
CA LEU A 38 3.55 -36.00 29.07
C LEU A 38 4.67 -36.16 28.03
N GLN A 39 5.54 -37.18 28.12
CA GLN A 39 6.58 -37.40 27.11
C GLN A 39 6.05 -37.95 25.77
N GLY A 40 4.81 -38.43 25.70
CA GLY A 40 4.24 -39.03 24.50
C GLY A 40 3.77 -38.04 23.43
N THR A 41 3.42 -36.80 23.79
CA THR A 41 2.78 -35.85 22.85
C THR A 41 3.78 -35.01 22.07
N ALA A 42 4.96 -34.73 22.63
CA ALA A 42 5.97 -33.87 21.98
C ALA A 42 6.68 -34.56 20.80
N VAL A 43 6.79 -35.89 20.78
CA VAL A 43 7.43 -36.62 19.67
C VAL A 43 6.50 -36.74 18.46
N PHE A 44 5.18 -36.75 18.69
CA PHE A 44 4.20 -36.93 17.63
C PHE A 44 4.02 -35.70 16.73
N THR A 45 4.18 -34.49 17.28
CA THR A 45 4.06 -33.25 16.50
C THR A 45 5.25 -33.00 15.57
N SER A 46 6.48 -33.42 15.96
CA SER A 46 7.65 -33.24 15.10
C SER A 46 7.65 -34.14 13.86
N LEU A 47 7.08 -35.34 13.93
CA LEU A 47 7.01 -36.24 12.76
C LEU A 47 5.99 -35.78 11.71
N LEU A 48 4.89 -35.14 12.14
CA LEU A 48 3.87 -34.63 11.23
C LEU A 48 4.39 -33.46 10.36
N SER A 49 5.21 -32.55 10.94
CA SER A 49 5.79 -31.42 10.19
C SER A 49 6.81 -31.83 9.13
N VAL A 50 7.60 -32.88 9.37
CA VAL A 50 8.57 -33.39 8.37
C VAL A 50 7.84 -34.07 7.20
N GLY A 51 6.75 -34.79 7.47
CA GLY A 51 5.94 -35.44 6.44
C GLY A 51 5.32 -34.45 5.44
N LEU A 52 4.70 -33.37 5.93
CA LEU A 52 4.09 -32.36 5.05
C LEU A 52 5.11 -31.62 4.18
N PHE A 53 6.31 -31.36 4.72
CA PHE A 53 7.37 -30.65 4.00
C PHE A 53 7.93 -31.49 2.82
N LEU A 54 8.00 -32.82 2.98
CA LEU A 54 8.47 -33.71 1.91
C LEU A 54 7.45 -33.88 0.78
N VAL A 55 6.14 -33.84 1.09
CA VAL A 55 5.08 -33.92 0.07
C VAL A 55 4.99 -32.62 -0.74
N ALA A 56 5.07 -31.46 -0.09
CA ALA A 56 5.03 -30.17 -0.77
C ALA A 56 6.22 -29.94 -1.73
N ASN A 57 7.38 -30.53 -1.44
CA ASN A 57 8.57 -30.37 -2.27
C ASN A 57 8.64 -31.34 -3.47
N ARG A 58 7.75 -32.34 -3.56
CA ARG A 58 7.74 -33.33 -4.66
C ARG A 58 6.81 -32.98 -5.83
N HIS A 59 5.92 -32.00 -5.69
CA HIS A 59 4.97 -31.63 -6.75
C HIS A 59 5.09 -30.15 -7.14
N PRO A 60 6.05 -29.76 -7.99
CA PRO A 60 6.12 -28.43 -8.57
C PRO A 60 5.08 -28.31 -9.72
N VAL A 61 3.80 -28.15 -9.35
CA VAL A 61 2.69 -27.99 -10.32
C VAL A 61 2.62 -26.59 -10.96
N TRP A 62 3.46 -25.64 -10.55
CA TRP A 62 3.36 -24.23 -10.97
C TRP A 62 4.43 -23.75 -11.99
N GLN A 63 5.01 -24.63 -12.81
CA GLN A 63 6.00 -24.24 -13.84
C GLN A 63 5.57 -24.55 -15.29
N GLN A 64 4.36 -24.18 -15.68
CA GLN A 64 4.00 -24.11 -17.10
C GLN A 64 3.56 -22.70 -17.47
N SER A 65 4.52 -21.84 -17.79
CA SER A 65 4.28 -20.69 -18.65
C SER A 65 4.54 -21.12 -20.09
N THR A 66 3.48 -21.46 -20.83
CA THR A 66 3.53 -21.58 -22.29
C THR A 66 3.79 -20.20 -22.89
N PRO A 67 4.86 -19.99 -23.68
CA PRO A 67 5.00 -18.75 -24.42
C PRO A 67 3.91 -18.68 -25.50
N LEU A 68 3.18 -17.57 -25.54
CA LEU A 68 2.24 -17.24 -26.60
C LEU A 68 3.05 -16.94 -27.88
N ASN A 69 2.99 -17.85 -28.86
CA ASN A 69 3.50 -17.63 -30.21
C ASN A 69 2.47 -16.76 -30.96
N ILE A 70 2.78 -15.47 -31.15
CA ILE A 70 2.01 -14.59 -32.05
C ILE A 70 2.73 -14.61 -33.39
N ASP A 71 2.19 -15.38 -34.33
CA ASP A 71 2.59 -15.32 -35.73
C ASP A 71 2.13 -13.98 -36.32
N VAL A 72 3.09 -13.15 -36.70
CA VAL A 72 2.84 -11.85 -37.35
C VAL A 72 2.70 -12.09 -38.86
N GLU A 73 1.47 -12.12 -39.34
CA GLU A 73 1.16 -12.11 -40.77
C GLU A 73 1.30 -10.69 -41.32
N THR A 74 2.23 -10.52 -42.27
CA THR A 74 2.55 -9.24 -42.90
C THR A 74 1.59 -8.99 -44.05
N ALA A 75 0.55 -8.17 -43.84
CA ALA A 75 -0.28 -7.66 -44.92
C ALA A 75 0.26 -6.30 -45.40
N VAL A 76 0.76 -6.29 -46.64
CA VAL A 76 1.16 -5.10 -47.39
C VAL A 76 -0.11 -4.37 -47.86
N VAL A 77 -0.30 -3.13 -47.42
CA VAL A 77 -1.30 -2.21 -47.99
C VAL A 77 -0.59 -0.95 -48.45
N THR A 78 -0.68 -0.72 -49.76
CA THR A 78 -0.14 0.43 -50.50
C THR A 78 -0.95 1.71 -50.26
N SER A 79 -0.25 2.81 -49.98
CA SER A 79 -0.77 4.19 -49.91
C SER A 79 -1.23 4.75 -51.27
N PRO A 80 -2.08 5.80 -51.24
CA PRO A 80 -1.78 6.98 -52.03
C PRO A 80 -1.67 8.27 -51.20
N THR A 81 -0.96 9.22 -51.82
CA THR A 81 -0.33 10.45 -51.30
C THR A 81 -1.23 11.70 -51.28
N SER A 82 -0.81 12.66 -50.44
CA SER A 82 -1.12 14.13 -50.36
C SER A 82 -2.17 14.49 -49.29
N ILE A 83 -1.98 15.47 -48.39
CA ILE A 83 -1.46 16.86 -48.44
C ILE A 83 -0.83 17.22 -47.03
N PRO A 84 0.08 18.22 -46.87
CA PRO A 84 0.89 18.44 -45.65
C PRO A 84 0.31 19.52 -44.69
N PRO A 85 1.02 19.93 -43.61
CA PRO A 85 0.65 19.77 -42.21
C PRO A 85 -0.17 20.95 -41.65
N THR A 86 -1.23 20.66 -40.88
CA THR A 86 -1.87 21.66 -40.01
C THR A 86 -1.92 21.14 -38.58
N LEU A 87 -1.18 21.86 -37.74
CA LEU A 87 -1.05 21.81 -36.29
C LEU A 87 -2.28 21.25 -35.56
N ALA A 88 -2.04 20.28 -34.67
CA ALA A 88 -2.96 19.94 -33.60
C ALA A 88 -3.21 21.15 -32.69
N PRO A 89 -4.38 21.21 -32.05
CA PRO A 89 -4.38 21.28 -30.60
C PRO A 89 -4.97 20.01 -29.95
N PRO A 90 -4.56 19.72 -28.70
CA PRO A 90 -4.82 18.46 -28.01
C PRO A 90 -6.29 18.30 -27.59
N SER A 91 -6.67 17.02 -27.45
CA SER A 91 -7.92 16.55 -26.85
C SER A 91 -8.21 17.26 -25.54
N VAL A 92 -9.37 17.93 -25.49
CA VAL A 92 -9.93 18.51 -24.29
C VAL A 92 -10.40 17.37 -23.39
N PHE A 93 -9.74 17.17 -22.25
CA PHE A 93 -10.30 16.39 -21.14
C PHE A 93 -11.37 17.23 -20.45
N ILE A 94 -12.63 16.81 -20.53
CA ILE A 94 -13.71 17.41 -19.74
C ILE A 94 -13.68 16.77 -18.37
N LEU A 95 -13.07 17.44 -17.38
CA LEU A 95 -13.30 17.14 -15.98
C LEU A 95 -14.75 17.56 -15.66
N ALA A 96 -15.57 16.64 -15.13
CA ALA A 96 -16.90 16.98 -14.66
C ALA A 96 -16.78 17.97 -13.48
N THR A 97 -17.02 19.25 -13.75
CA THR A 97 -17.04 20.34 -12.77
C THR A 97 -18.23 20.17 -11.81
N PRO A 98 -18.03 19.95 -10.50
CA PRO A 98 -19.08 20.19 -9.52
C PRO A 98 -19.34 21.70 -9.42
N ALA A 99 -20.60 22.12 -9.40
CA ALA A 99 -20.98 23.53 -9.31
C ALA A 99 -20.39 24.20 -8.05
N GLN A 100 -19.71 25.34 -8.25
CA GLN A 100 -18.89 26.01 -7.24
C GLN A 100 -19.64 27.17 -6.57
N PRO A 101 -19.78 27.19 -5.23
CA PRO A 101 -20.17 28.40 -4.48
C PRO A 101 -19.03 29.45 -4.49
N PRO A 102 -19.32 30.75 -4.28
CA PRO A 102 -18.36 31.83 -4.50
C PRO A 102 -17.14 31.77 -3.58
N ALA A 103 -15.98 32.12 -4.15
CA ALA A 103 -14.67 32.11 -3.52
C ALA A 103 -14.55 33.19 -2.42
N ASN A 104 -14.49 32.75 -1.16
CA ASN A 104 -14.04 33.58 -0.05
C ASN A 104 -12.59 33.21 0.35
N LYS A 105 -11.77 34.25 0.49
CA LYS A 105 -10.35 34.26 0.87
C LYS A 105 -10.04 33.39 2.11
N PRO A 106 -8.97 32.58 2.14
CA PRO A 106 -8.65 31.79 3.32
C PRO A 106 -8.05 32.68 4.41
N THR A 107 -8.74 32.71 5.55
CA THR A 107 -8.24 33.27 6.81
C THR A 107 -7.64 32.11 7.59
N ASN A 108 -6.34 32.18 7.86
CA ASN A 108 -5.66 31.25 8.78
C ASN A 108 -6.35 31.28 10.15
N THR A 109 -6.44 30.13 10.82
CA THR A 109 -7.00 29.87 12.17
C THR A 109 -8.50 29.59 12.29
N THR A 110 -9.00 28.58 11.60
CA THR A 110 -10.14 27.79 12.10
C THR A 110 -9.73 26.34 12.07
N THR A 111 -10.06 25.58 13.11
CA THR A 111 -9.95 24.10 13.17
C THR A 111 -10.78 23.53 12.02
N GLN A 112 -10.21 23.52 10.81
CA GLN A 112 -10.86 22.98 9.64
C GLN A 112 -10.75 21.46 9.78
N HIS A 113 -11.84 20.87 10.24
CA HIS A 113 -12.00 19.43 10.29
C HIS A 113 -12.07 18.93 8.85
N ALA A 114 -10.91 18.58 8.31
CA ALA A 114 -10.79 17.92 7.03
C ALA A 114 -10.55 16.43 7.28
N PHE A 115 -11.30 15.58 6.58
CA PHE A 115 -11.21 14.13 6.68
C PHE A 115 -11.13 13.52 5.28
N LEU A 116 -10.39 12.43 5.17
CA LEU A 116 -10.42 11.57 4.00
C LEU A 116 -11.00 10.22 4.39
N HIS A 117 -12.01 9.78 3.64
CA HIS A 117 -12.60 8.46 3.78
C HIS A 117 -12.43 7.68 2.48
N ILE A 118 -12.06 6.40 2.60
CA ILE A 118 -12.03 5.44 1.48
C ILE A 118 -12.79 4.21 1.99
N PRO A 119 -14.13 4.18 1.84
CA PRO A 119 -14.99 3.19 2.50
C PRO A 119 -14.63 1.74 2.20
N GLU A 120 -14.30 1.44 0.94
CA GLU A 120 -13.90 0.09 0.49
C GLU A 120 -12.64 -0.43 1.20
N LEU A 121 -11.81 0.47 1.72
CA LEU A 121 -10.53 0.14 2.34
C LEU A 121 -10.54 0.30 3.87
N ASP A 122 -11.70 0.65 4.44
CA ASP A 122 -11.88 0.98 5.86
C ASP A 122 -10.95 2.10 6.34
N ILE A 123 -10.75 3.12 5.48
CA ILE A 123 -9.94 4.29 5.79
C ILE A 123 -10.87 5.44 6.15
N SER A 124 -10.65 6.04 7.31
CA SER A 124 -11.35 7.24 7.78
C SER A 124 -10.44 8.02 8.72
N GLN A 125 -9.67 8.97 8.18
CA GLN A 125 -8.60 9.64 8.94
C GLN A 125 -8.66 11.16 8.80
N PRO A 126 -8.28 11.92 9.85
CA PRO A 126 -8.17 13.36 9.77
C PRO A 126 -6.99 13.77 8.90
N ILE A 127 -7.11 14.93 8.26
CA ILE A 127 -6.09 15.53 7.41
C ILE A 127 -5.30 16.59 8.21
N VAL A 128 -3.98 16.51 8.16
CA VAL A 128 -3.04 17.52 8.67
C VAL A 128 -2.29 18.18 7.53
N ASN A 129 -1.83 19.41 7.71
CA ASN A 129 -1.03 20.10 6.70
C ASN A 129 0.44 19.70 6.81
N LEU A 130 1.07 19.34 5.69
CA LEU A 130 2.50 19.07 5.58
C LEU A 130 3.16 20.21 4.80
N PRO A 131 3.79 21.19 5.49
CA PRO A 131 4.41 22.32 4.83
C PRO A 131 5.67 21.90 4.07
N LEU A 132 5.95 22.57 2.94
CA LEU A 132 7.20 22.41 2.21
C LEU A 132 8.25 23.38 2.79
N GLU A 133 9.26 22.85 3.47
CA GLU A 133 10.34 23.59 4.10
C GLU A 133 11.69 23.16 3.54
N ASN A 134 12.51 24.12 3.09
CA ASN A 134 13.84 23.85 2.52
C ASN A 134 13.83 22.77 1.41
N GLY A 135 12.77 22.76 0.59
CA GLY A 135 12.59 21.80 -0.50
C GLY A 135 12.16 20.40 -0.06
N ARG A 136 11.72 20.21 1.19
CA ARG A 136 11.22 18.92 1.71
C ARG A 136 9.92 19.13 2.48
N TRP A 137 8.97 18.22 2.35
CA TRP A 137 7.77 18.28 3.18
C TRP A 137 8.11 17.89 4.62
N ASP A 138 7.70 18.71 5.59
CA ASP A 138 7.78 18.34 7.00
C ASP A 138 6.70 17.30 7.31
N VAL A 139 7.13 16.07 7.53
CA VAL A 139 6.28 14.92 7.87
C VAL A 139 6.22 14.67 9.38
N SER A 140 6.77 15.56 10.22
CA SER A 140 6.84 15.39 11.68
C SER A 140 5.45 15.21 12.33
N GLN A 141 4.43 15.82 11.75
CA GLN A 141 3.04 15.77 12.22
C GLN A 141 2.21 14.65 11.58
N LEU A 142 2.80 13.87 10.66
CA LEU A 142 2.04 12.90 9.87
C LEU A 142 1.48 11.80 10.78
N GLY A 143 2.32 11.20 11.65
CA GLY A 143 1.89 10.13 12.55
C GLY A 143 0.98 9.13 11.83
N GLU A 144 -0.08 8.67 12.50
CA GLU A 144 -1.15 7.81 11.94
C GLU A 144 -2.19 8.54 11.06
N ARG A 145 -1.95 9.81 10.71
CA ARG A 145 -2.92 10.66 10.02
C ARG A 145 -2.61 10.72 8.52
N ILE A 146 -3.49 11.39 7.79
CA ILE A 146 -3.27 11.74 6.38
C ILE A 146 -2.74 13.17 6.33
N GLY A 147 -1.72 13.41 5.52
CA GLY A 147 -1.10 14.70 5.33
C GLY A 147 -1.46 15.30 3.98
N HIS A 148 -1.92 16.54 3.94
CA HIS A 148 -2.06 17.34 2.73
C HIS A 148 -0.74 18.06 2.42
N LEU A 149 -0.21 17.86 1.21
CA LEU A 149 1.01 18.53 0.76
C LEU A 149 0.69 19.97 0.38
N THR A 150 1.05 20.95 1.23
CA THR A 150 0.55 22.34 1.08
C THR A 150 1.10 23.10 -0.13
N SER A 151 2.11 22.54 -0.81
CA SER A 151 2.62 23.08 -2.09
C SER A 151 1.78 22.65 -3.30
N THR A 152 0.80 21.78 -3.10
CA THR A 152 -0.14 21.29 -4.14
C THR A 152 -1.46 22.06 -4.08
N GLY A 153 -2.52 21.57 -4.73
CA GLY A 153 -3.84 22.22 -4.67
C GLY A 153 -4.41 22.29 -3.27
N ASN A 154 -5.08 23.40 -2.93
CA ASN A 154 -5.67 23.60 -1.60
C ASN A 154 -7.15 23.23 -1.51
N HIS A 155 -7.83 23.12 -2.65
CA HIS A 155 -9.26 22.81 -2.68
C HIS A 155 -9.65 22.08 -3.97
N PRO A 156 -10.75 21.31 -3.95
CA PRO A 156 -11.35 20.73 -5.15
C PRO A 156 -11.67 21.80 -6.19
N GLY A 157 -11.39 21.51 -7.47
CA GLY A 157 -11.65 22.44 -8.59
C GLY A 157 -10.68 23.62 -8.69
N GLY A 158 -9.62 23.67 -7.87
CA GLY A 158 -8.56 24.66 -8.01
C GLY A 158 -7.65 24.43 -9.21
N THR A 159 -6.72 25.35 -9.44
CA THR A 159 -5.72 25.26 -10.54
C THR A 159 -4.78 24.07 -10.38
N LEU A 160 -4.53 23.63 -9.15
CA LEU A 160 -3.73 22.45 -8.83
C LEU A 160 -4.60 21.43 -8.11
N ALA A 161 -4.28 20.14 -8.28
CA ALA A 161 -4.93 19.07 -7.55
C ALA A 161 -4.37 18.95 -6.11
N PRO A 162 -5.23 18.75 -5.09
CA PRO A 162 -4.75 18.44 -3.74
C PRO A 162 -4.11 17.05 -3.71
N VAL A 163 -2.93 16.95 -3.10
CA VAL A 163 -2.22 15.69 -2.91
C VAL A 163 -2.18 15.31 -1.44
N PHE A 164 -2.54 14.06 -1.16
CA PHE A 164 -2.54 13.49 0.18
C PHE A 164 -1.47 12.40 0.31
N ALA A 165 -0.77 12.41 1.43
CA ALA A 165 0.28 11.47 1.79
C ALA A 165 -0.06 10.80 3.13
N GLY A 166 0.39 9.57 3.32
CA GLY A 166 0.14 8.80 4.54
C GLY A 166 1.01 7.57 4.55
N HIS A 167 1.33 7.06 5.74
CA HIS A 167 2.10 5.83 5.84
C HIS A 167 1.25 4.62 5.47
N MET A 168 1.88 3.59 4.87
CA MET A 168 1.27 2.26 4.74
C MET A 168 1.52 1.41 5.98
N THR A 169 2.75 1.39 6.50
CA THR A 169 3.11 0.68 7.73
C THR A 169 4.14 1.50 8.48
N PHE A 170 3.95 1.63 9.79
CA PHE A 170 4.92 2.24 10.68
C PHE A 170 5.84 1.18 11.27
N PRO A 171 7.15 1.26 11.03
CA PRO A 171 8.11 0.55 11.84
C PRO A 171 8.30 1.36 13.14
N THR A 172 7.54 1.04 14.19
CA THR A 172 7.87 1.53 15.54
C THR A 172 8.87 0.56 16.18
N SER A 173 9.61 1.00 17.20
CA SER A 173 10.79 0.29 17.74
C SER A 173 10.51 -1.11 18.29
N THR A 174 9.26 -1.55 18.39
CA THR A 174 8.88 -2.83 18.99
C THR A 174 7.63 -3.46 18.37
N THR A 175 6.85 -2.73 17.58
CA THR A 175 5.63 -3.22 16.90
C THR A 175 5.55 -2.70 15.47
N LEU A 176 5.00 -3.51 14.56
CA LEU A 176 4.56 -3.01 13.26
C LEU A 176 3.16 -2.46 13.46
N GLU A 177 3.03 -1.14 13.35
CA GLU A 177 1.74 -0.45 13.40
C GLU A 177 1.25 -0.13 11.98
N THR A 178 -0.06 -0.08 11.84
CA THR A 178 -0.74 0.06 10.56
C THR A 178 -0.90 1.53 10.23
N GLY A 179 -0.43 1.92 9.04
CA GLY A 179 -0.53 3.28 8.50
C GLY A 179 -1.94 3.74 8.15
N ALA A 180 -2.15 5.06 8.06
CA ALA A 180 -3.38 5.64 7.52
C ALA A 180 -3.77 5.06 6.14
N PHE A 181 -2.78 4.69 5.34
CA PHE A 181 -2.89 4.12 4.01
C PHE A 181 -2.43 2.66 3.94
N ALA A 182 -2.51 1.91 5.04
CA ALA A 182 -2.04 0.53 5.08
C ALA A 182 -2.76 -0.44 4.13
N ASN A 183 -3.95 -0.08 3.70
CA ASN A 183 -4.78 -0.86 2.79
C ASN A 183 -4.82 -0.26 1.38
N LEU A 184 -4.07 0.82 1.10
CA LEU A 184 -4.13 1.53 -0.18
C LEU A 184 -3.72 0.65 -1.36
N GLN A 185 -2.91 -0.38 -1.14
CA GLN A 185 -2.56 -1.40 -2.15
C GLN A 185 -3.75 -2.25 -2.62
N TYR A 186 -4.87 -2.23 -1.89
CA TYR A 186 -6.09 -2.93 -2.28
C TYR A 186 -7.07 -2.02 -3.05
N ALA A 187 -6.74 -0.74 -3.24
CA ALA A 187 -7.53 0.15 -4.08
C ALA A 187 -7.58 -0.38 -5.52
N THR A 188 -8.72 -0.22 -6.17
CA THR A 188 -8.91 -0.57 -7.58
C THR A 188 -9.40 0.63 -8.37
N TYR A 189 -9.47 0.50 -9.70
CA TYR A 189 -10.18 1.48 -10.52
C TYR A 189 -11.61 1.64 -10.03
N GLU A 190 -12.14 2.86 -10.12
CA GLU A 190 -13.46 3.26 -9.62
C GLU A 190 -13.64 3.23 -8.10
N THR A 191 -12.65 2.81 -7.30
CA THR A 191 -12.70 2.92 -5.84
C THR A 191 -12.99 4.36 -5.44
N GLU A 192 -13.99 4.55 -4.57
CA GLU A 192 -14.43 5.88 -4.16
C GLU A 192 -13.53 6.48 -3.07
N VAL A 193 -13.17 7.75 -3.24
CA VAL A 193 -12.43 8.55 -2.27
C VAL A 193 -13.28 9.76 -1.89
N HIS A 194 -13.63 9.85 -0.62
CA HIS A 194 -14.51 10.87 -0.06
C HIS A 194 -13.66 11.88 0.71
N TYR A 195 -13.58 13.10 0.19
CA TYR A 195 -12.89 14.20 0.86
C TYR A 195 -13.90 15.13 1.51
N GLU A 196 -13.95 15.13 2.84
CA GLU A 196 -14.79 16.03 3.61
C GLU A 196 -13.96 17.23 4.07
N THR A 197 -14.44 18.44 3.78
CA THR A 197 -13.77 19.67 4.21
C THR A 197 -14.75 20.83 4.26
N ASN A 198 -14.69 21.65 5.32
CA ASN A 198 -15.60 22.78 5.53
C ASN A 198 -17.10 22.39 5.43
N GLY A 199 -17.47 21.18 5.87
CA GLY A 199 -18.84 20.67 5.78
C GLY A 199 -19.30 20.29 4.36
N ASN A 200 -18.39 20.25 3.39
CA ASN A 200 -18.67 19.79 2.02
C ASN A 200 -18.04 18.42 1.82
N LEU A 201 -18.77 17.53 1.16
CA LEU A 201 -18.32 16.21 0.75
C LEU A 201 -18.02 16.20 -0.74
N PHE A 202 -16.77 15.90 -1.09
CA PHE A 202 -16.34 15.70 -2.47
C PHE A 202 -16.07 14.22 -2.70
N VAL A 203 -16.74 13.63 -3.68
CA VAL A 203 -16.59 12.21 -4.04
C VAL A 203 -15.77 12.11 -5.31
N TYR A 204 -14.61 11.45 -5.19
CA TYR A 204 -13.70 11.14 -6.28
C TYR A 204 -13.74 9.65 -6.57
N LYS A 205 -13.31 9.30 -7.79
CA LYS A 205 -13.09 7.92 -8.20
C LYS A 205 -11.67 7.75 -8.69
N VAL A 206 -11.07 6.63 -8.34
CA VAL A 206 -9.73 6.28 -8.79
C VAL A 206 -9.76 5.96 -10.30
N THR A 207 -9.12 6.81 -11.10
CA THR A 207 -9.00 6.62 -12.57
C THR A 207 -7.64 6.07 -12.99
N GLU A 208 -6.63 6.16 -12.11
CA GLU A 208 -5.27 5.67 -12.35
C GLU A 208 -4.63 5.20 -11.05
N ILE A 209 -3.86 4.12 -11.11
CA ILE A 209 -3.01 3.64 -10.02
C ILE A 209 -1.63 3.39 -10.60
N SER A 210 -0.61 4.07 -10.06
CA SER A 210 0.77 3.90 -10.50
C SER A 210 1.73 3.84 -9.32
N ARG A 211 2.91 3.29 -9.55
CA ARG A 211 4.04 3.32 -8.61
C ARG A 211 5.11 4.20 -9.22
N VAL A 212 5.57 5.18 -8.44
CA VAL A 212 6.56 6.17 -8.87
C VAL A 212 7.80 6.09 -8.01
N ALA A 213 8.95 6.47 -8.57
CA ALA A 213 10.17 6.57 -7.77
C ALA A 213 10.12 7.81 -6.87
N PRO A 214 10.79 7.81 -5.69
CA PRO A 214 10.78 8.97 -4.78
C PRO A 214 11.31 10.27 -5.39
N SER A 215 12.09 10.19 -6.47
CA SER A 215 12.63 11.35 -7.19
C SER A 215 11.64 11.97 -8.19
N GLU A 216 10.57 11.26 -8.58
CA GLU A 216 9.61 11.71 -9.61
C GLU A 216 8.52 12.59 -8.98
N VAL A 217 8.91 13.63 -8.23
CA VAL A 217 8.00 14.53 -7.54
C VAL A 217 7.16 15.39 -8.50
N GLU A 218 7.63 15.57 -9.73
CA GLU A 218 6.93 16.26 -10.80
C GLU A 218 5.60 15.59 -11.15
N LYS A 219 5.48 14.25 -10.98
CA LYS A 219 4.24 13.51 -11.24
C LYS A 219 3.08 13.89 -10.30
N LEU A 220 3.35 14.64 -9.24
CA LEU A 220 2.32 15.17 -8.34
C LEU A 220 1.57 16.37 -8.93
N TYR A 221 2.14 17.03 -9.95
CA TYR A 221 1.56 18.20 -10.59
C TYR A 221 0.99 17.76 -11.94
N LEU A 222 -0.34 17.76 -12.03
CA LEU A 222 -1.03 17.51 -13.29
C LEU A 222 -0.81 18.71 -14.21
N GLU A 223 -0.31 18.47 -15.43
CA GLU A 223 -0.22 19.45 -16.51
C GLU A 223 -1.51 19.51 -17.34
#